data_AF-A0A7X4FAJ3-F1
#
_entry.id   AF-A0A7X4FAJ3-F1
#
_cell.length_a   1.000
_cell.length_b   1.000
_cell.length_c   1.000
_cell.angle_alpha   90.00
_cell.angle_beta   90.00
_cell.angle_gamma   90.00
#
_symmetry.space_group_name_H-M   'P 1'
#
loop_
_entity.id
_entity.type
_entity.pdbx_description
1 polymer ?
#
loop_
_entity_poly.entity_id
_entity_poly.type
_entity_poly.pdbx_seq_one_letter_code
_entity_poly.pdbx_strand_id
1 'polypeptide(L)'
;MGSKADKAVFTVTGITLLTFLIASRVGTIWVLYPNVLIAVALFIYCIRQIDEDALLLSNSSVFGLAMTLTYLPMDWLFSRKARLIFYLRSDFLASVTTPIGIILNWVVFATLAAYCYQRFEMIFRVRFVDESDDSQVGSIGIGVLAATATGIGAAFGSVIIYGLGASHLWVWNAAQVDQMPQIASVPAFVPVSFLLTFLLCPYFFGVVGKAKDASGSRGYQHVGVAGIRCGIFMGALQFFSFLLFYVWK
;
A
#
# COMPACT_ATOMS: atom_id res chain seq x y z
N MET A 1 -21.00 -14.80 0.66
CA MET A 1 -21.40 -13.91 -0.45
C MET A 1 -20.59 -12.62 -0.33
N GLY A 2 -19.86 -12.20 -1.37
CA GLY A 2 -19.06 -10.96 -1.31
C GLY A 2 -19.94 -9.72 -1.45
N SER A 3 -19.65 -8.67 -0.67
CA SER A 3 -20.40 -7.41 -0.70
C SER A 3 -20.17 -6.65 -2.01
N LYS A 4 -20.99 -5.62 -2.28
CA LYS A 4 -20.76 -4.77 -3.47
C LYS A 4 -19.42 -4.04 -3.38
N ALA A 5 -18.98 -3.66 -2.17
CA ALA A 5 -17.67 -3.08 -1.93
C ALA A 5 -16.55 -4.07 -2.27
N ASP A 6 -16.68 -5.35 -1.87
CA ASP A 6 -15.70 -6.39 -2.24
C ASP A 6 -15.58 -6.50 -3.77
N LYS A 7 -16.71 -6.59 -4.47
CA LYS A 7 -16.73 -6.66 -5.94
C LYS A 7 -16.08 -5.43 -6.59
N ALA A 8 -16.36 -4.23 -6.08
CA ALA A 8 -15.77 -3.00 -6.59
C ALA A 8 -14.25 -2.97 -6.35
N VAL A 9 -13.79 -3.34 -5.16
CA VAL A 9 -12.37 -3.40 -4.82
C VAL A 9 -11.63 -4.42 -5.70
N PHE A 10 -12.17 -5.62 -5.89
CA PHE A 10 -11.57 -6.61 -6.80
C PHE A 10 -11.59 -6.15 -8.26
N THR A 11 -12.67 -5.50 -8.71
CA THR A 11 -12.78 -4.96 -10.07
C THR A 11 -11.75 -3.86 -10.30
N VAL A 12 -11.65 -2.88 -9.40
CA VAL A 12 -10.67 -1.80 -9.48
C VAL A 12 -9.25 -2.34 -9.43
N THR A 13 -8.99 -3.34 -8.59
CA THR A 13 -7.67 -3.99 -8.51
C THR A 13 -7.32 -4.72 -9.80
N GLY A 14 -8.24 -5.52 -10.33
CA GLY A 14 -8.03 -6.28 -11.56
C GLY A 14 -7.81 -5.36 -12.76
N ILE A 15 -8.63 -4.32 -12.90
CA ILE A 15 -8.48 -3.33 -13.97
C ILE A 15 -7.17 -2.56 -13.77
N THR A 16 -6.83 -2.14 -12.56
CA THR A 16 -5.57 -1.43 -12.28
C THR A 16 -4.34 -2.26 -12.63
N LEU A 17 -4.33 -3.55 -12.24
CA LEU A 17 -3.26 -4.47 -12.59
C LEU A 17 -3.18 -4.69 -14.11
N LEU A 18 -4.33 -4.88 -14.78
CA LEU A 18 -4.38 -5.05 -16.23
C LEU A 18 -3.89 -3.80 -16.96
N THR A 19 -4.34 -2.63 -16.55
CA THR A 19 -3.89 -1.34 -17.11
C THR A 19 -2.41 -1.13 -16.85
N PHE A 20 -1.92 -1.51 -15.68
CA PHE A 20 -0.49 -1.45 -15.36
C PHE A 20 0.34 -2.39 -16.24
N LEU A 21 -0.14 -3.61 -16.51
CA LEU A 21 0.47 -4.55 -17.45
C LEU A 21 0.49 -4.00 -18.89
N ILE A 22 -0.59 -3.37 -19.33
CA ILE A 22 -0.64 -2.74 -20.65
C ILE A 22 0.35 -1.57 -20.71
N ALA A 23 0.35 -0.70 -19.69
CA ALA A 23 1.25 0.43 -19.61
C ALA A 23 2.73 -0.01 -19.58
N SER A 24 3.05 -1.10 -18.87
CA SER A 24 4.41 -1.63 -18.82
C SER A 24 4.84 -2.28 -20.13
N ARG A 25 3.92 -2.83 -20.93
CA ARG A 25 4.23 -3.36 -22.28
C ARG A 25 4.34 -2.29 -23.35
N VAL A 26 3.48 -1.28 -23.31
CA VAL A 26 3.44 -0.19 -24.29
C VAL A 26 4.44 0.92 -23.93
N GLY A 27 4.92 0.95 -22.68
CA GLY A 27 5.83 1.97 -22.17
C GLY A 27 5.20 3.36 -22.13
N THR A 28 3.89 3.45 -21.89
CA THR A 28 3.14 4.71 -21.85
C THR A 28 2.35 4.86 -20.56
N ILE A 29 2.61 5.95 -19.85
CA ILE A 29 1.97 6.30 -18.57
C ILE A 29 0.54 6.80 -18.82
N TRP A 30 0.25 7.28 -20.02
CA TRP A 30 -1.04 7.81 -20.43
C TRP A 30 -2.20 6.82 -20.24
N VAL A 31 -1.92 5.53 -20.40
CA VAL A 31 -2.92 4.46 -20.25
C VAL A 31 -3.35 4.27 -18.79
N LEU A 32 -2.57 4.76 -17.82
CA LEU A 32 -2.91 4.68 -16.39
C LEU A 32 -4.04 5.65 -16.00
N TYR A 33 -4.21 6.78 -16.70
CA TYR A 33 -5.18 7.80 -16.33
C TYR A 33 -6.65 7.37 -16.45
N PRO A 34 -7.10 6.74 -17.56
CA PRO A 34 -8.47 6.22 -17.64
C PRO A 34 -8.79 5.24 -16.51
N ASN A 35 -7.84 4.39 -16.13
CA ASN A 35 -8.03 3.46 -15.02
C ASN A 35 -8.24 4.18 -13.68
N VAL A 36 -7.47 5.22 -13.40
CA VAL A 36 -7.67 5.99 -12.16
C VAL A 36 -9.03 6.67 -12.13
N LEU A 37 -9.48 7.23 -13.25
CA LEU A 37 -10.82 7.83 -13.35
C LEU A 37 -11.91 6.81 -13.08
N ILE A 38 -11.79 5.61 -13.65
CA ILE A 38 -12.71 4.49 -13.41
C ILE A 38 -12.67 4.07 -11.94
N ALA A 39 -11.48 3.93 -11.35
CA ALA A 39 -11.29 3.56 -9.95
C ALA A 39 -11.96 4.55 -8.99
N VAL A 40 -11.72 5.85 -9.18
CA VAL A 40 -12.30 6.93 -8.37
C VAL A 40 -13.82 6.94 -8.53
N ALA A 41 -14.33 6.84 -9.76
CA ALA A 41 -15.77 6.84 -10.01
C ALA A 41 -16.47 5.65 -9.33
N LEU A 42 -15.89 4.45 -9.42
CA LEU A 42 -16.41 3.24 -8.79
C LEU A 42 -16.38 3.34 -7.26
N PHE A 43 -15.29 3.83 -6.67
CA PHE A 43 -15.21 4.01 -5.22
C PHE A 43 -16.21 5.05 -4.72
N ILE A 44 -16.35 6.21 -5.39
CA ILE A 44 -17.34 7.23 -5.04
C ILE A 44 -18.77 6.65 -5.15
N TYR A 45 -19.04 5.90 -6.22
CA TYR A 45 -20.34 5.25 -6.42
C TYR A 45 -20.67 4.30 -5.27
N CYS A 46 -19.74 3.41 -4.89
CA CYS A 46 -19.94 2.46 -3.79
C CYS A 46 -20.09 3.15 -2.43
N ILE A 47 -19.29 4.19 -2.15
CA ILE A 47 -19.39 4.96 -0.90
C ILE A 47 -20.78 5.63 -0.79
N ARG A 48 -21.33 6.14 -1.89
CA ARG A 48 -22.65 6.80 -1.91
C ARG A 48 -23.83 5.85 -1.73
N GLN A 49 -23.67 4.55 -1.92
CA GLN A 49 -24.78 3.60 -1.81
C GLN A 49 -25.19 3.25 -0.37
N ILE A 50 -24.52 3.78 0.66
CA ILE A 50 -24.80 3.49 2.09
C ILE A 50 -24.88 1.97 2.33
N ASP A 51 -23.89 1.24 1.81
CA ASP A 51 -23.73 -0.19 2.04
C ASP A 51 -22.99 -0.44 3.36
N GLU A 52 -23.13 -1.62 3.99
CA GLU A 52 -22.49 -1.94 5.28
C GLU A 52 -20.96 -1.72 5.26
N ASP A 53 -20.34 -1.91 4.09
CA ASP A 53 -18.90 -1.76 3.87
C ASP A 53 -18.49 -0.37 3.33
N ALA A 54 -19.42 0.59 3.21
CA ALA A 54 -19.11 1.93 2.68
C ALA A 54 -18.14 2.70 3.59
N LEU A 55 -18.27 2.55 4.92
CA LEU A 55 -17.35 3.12 5.90
C LEU A 55 -15.96 2.48 5.78
N LEU A 56 -15.89 1.16 5.57
CA LEU A 56 -14.65 0.39 5.40
C LEU A 56 -13.86 0.89 4.18
N LEU A 57 -14.55 1.02 3.05
CA LEU A 57 -13.98 1.50 1.79
C LEU A 57 -13.53 2.96 1.88
N SER A 58 -14.35 3.83 2.49
CA SER A 58 -14.01 5.23 2.72
C SER A 58 -12.75 5.36 3.60
N ASN A 59 -12.72 4.63 4.72
CA ASN A 59 -11.59 4.62 5.64
C ASN A 59 -10.29 4.12 5.00
N SER A 60 -10.39 3.04 4.22
CA SER A 60 -9.27 2.49 3.47
C SER A 60 -8.74 3.45 2.41
N SER A 61 -9.64 4.19 1.75
CA SER A 61 -9.26 5.20 0.75
C SER A 61 -8.54 6.39 1.37
N VAL A 62 -9.03 6.89 2.51
CA VAL A 62 -8.36 7.96 3.27
C VAL A 62 -6.98 7.49 3.75
N PHE A 63 -6.88 6.26 4.23
CA PHE A 63 -5.60 5.66 4.62
C PHE A 63 -4.61 5.61 3.44
N GLY A 64 -5.04 5.06 2.30
CA GLY A 64 -4.18 4.91 1.11
C GLY A 64 -3.71 6.25 0.57
N LEU A 65 -4.59 7.25 0.53
CA LEU A 65 -4.22 8.61 0.13
C LEU A 65 -3.17 9.21 1.08
N ALA A 66 -3.41 9.16 2.39
CA ALA A 66 -2.52 9.71 3.39
C ALA A 66 -1.14 9.03 3.40
N MET A 67 -1.11 7.70 3.27
CA MET A 67 0.11 6.92 3.18
C MET A 67 0.94 7.29 1.95
N THR A 68 0.31 7.31 0.77
CA THR A 68 1.04 7.62 -0.47
C THR A 68 1.55 9.06 -0.48
N LEU A 69 0.74 10.04 -0.08
CA LEU A 69 1.15 11.44 -0.03
C LEU A 69 2.33 11.68 0.91
N THR A 70 2.37 10.99 2.04
CA THR A 70 3.48 11.09 3.00
C THR A 70 4.73 10.32 2.56
N TYR A 71 4.58 9.34 1.68
CA TYR A 71 5.71 8.63 1.07
C TYR A 71 6.36 9.40 -0.09
N LEU A 72 5.63 10.29 -0.79
CA LEU A 72 6.14 11.06 -1.94
C LEU A 72 7.49 11.78 -1.72
N PRO A 73 7.78 12.41 -0.56
CA PRO A 73 9.08 13.04 -0.34
C PRO A 73 10.26 12.05 -0.41
N MET A 74 10.06 10.81 0.04
CA MET A 74 11.10 9.77 -0.05
C MET A 74 11.28 9.29 -1.48
N ASP A 75 10.19 9.12 -2.22
CA ASP A 75 10.27 8.78 -3.63
C ASP A 75 10.96 9.87 -4.47
N TRP A 76 10.69 11.13 -4.14
CA TRP A 76 11.41 12.27 -4.69
C TRP A 76 12.91 12.24 -4.34
N LEU A 77 13.27 11.87 -3.12
CA LEU A 77 14.67 11.72 -2.71
C LEU A 77 15.36 10.62 -3.53
N PHE A 78 14.74 9.46 -3.68
CA PHE A 78 15.30 8.33 -4.44
C PHE A 78 15.42 8.63 -5.92
N SER A 79 14.43 9.27 -6.53
CA SER A 79 14.45 9.61 -7.94
C SER A 79 15.37 10.78 -8.27
N ARG A 80 15.31 11.88 -7.52
CA ARG A 80 16.00 13.14 -7.87
C ARG A 80 17.38 13.29 -7.24
N LYS A 81 17.53 12.91 -5.97
CA LYS A 81 18.76 13.14 -5.19
C LYS A 81 19.68 11.93 -5.23
N ALA A 82 19.19 10.75 -4.86
CA ALA A 82 19.98 9.53 -4.87
C ALA A 82 20.19 8.98 -6.29
N ARG A 83 19.30 9.33 -7.23
CA ARG A 83 19.31 8.83 -8.62
C ARG A 83 19.30 7.30 -8.66
N LEU A 84 18.52 6.71 -7.76
CA LEU A 84 18.43 5.26 -7.60
C LEU A 84 17.36 4.67 -8.53
N ILE A 85 16.30 5.43 -8.79
CA ILE A 85 15.27 5.11 -9.77
C ILE A 85 15.14 6.26 -10.78
N PHE A 86 15.12 5.92 -12.06
CA PHE A 86 14.89 6.85 -13.16
C PHE A 86 13.54 6.55 -13.80
N TYR A 87 12.61 7.50 -13.71
CA TYR A 87 11.35 7.42 -14.46
C TYR A 87 11.60 7.83 -15.90
N LEU A 88 11.27 6.94 -16.85
CA LEU A 88 11.66 7.10 -18.25
C LEU A 88 10.80 8.10 -19.03
N ARG A 89 9.61 8.43 -18.52
CA ARG A 89 8.72 9.41 -19.15
C ARG A 89 8.22 10.41 -18.12
N SER A 90 8.30 11.69 -18.49
CA SER A 90 7.71 12.78 -17.72
C SER A 90 6.22 12.89 -18.00
N ASP A 91 5.45 13.19 -16.95
CA ASP A 91 4.03 13.53 -17.06
C ASP A 91 3.85 15.01 -17.44
N PHE A 92 2.59 15.49 -17.44
CA PHE A 92 2.24 16.91 -17.68
C PHE A 92 3.07 17.92 -16.89
N LEU A 93 3.51 17.55 -15.69
CA LEU A 93 4.37 18.37 -14.84
C LEU A 93 5.82 17.90 -14.97
N ALA A 94 6.57 18.48 -15.91
CA ALA A 94 8.00 18.21 -16.10
C ALA A 94 8.86 18.47 -14.83
N SER A 95 8.30 19.13 -13.81
CA SER A 95 8.93 19.41 -12.52
C SER A 95 8.77 18.29 -11.47
N VAL A 96 7.79 17.39 -11.63
CA VAL A 96 7.57 16.24 -10.74
C VAL A 96 8.34 15.05 -11.30
N THR A 97 9.32 14.55 -10.53
CA THR A 97 10.19 13.44 -10.97
C THR A 97 9.44 12.13 -11.08
N THR A 98 8.41 11.95 -10.26
CA THR A 98 7.54 10.77 -10.26
C THR A 98 6.26 11.06 -11.03
N PRO A 99 5.97 10.32 -12.10
CA PRO A 99 4.73 10.47 -12.85
C PRO A 99 3.48 10.31 -11.98
N ILE A 100 2.51 11.20 -12.16
CA ILE A 100 1.25 11.23 -11.42
C ILE A 100 0.49 9.92 -11.61
N GLY A 101 0.52 9.34 -12.82
CA GLY A 101 -0.10 8.04 -13.09
C GLY A 101 0.44 6.91 -12.20
N ILE A 102 1.73 6.97 -11.82
CA ILE A 102 2.36 6.00 -10.91
C ILE A 102 1.94 6.27 -9.47
N ILE A 103 1.92 7.53 -9.04
CA ILE A 103 1.47 7.94 -7.70
C ILE A 103 0.03 7.45 -7.45
N LEU A 104 -0.85 7.64 -8.43
CA LEU A 104 -2.26 7.24 -8.31
C LEU A 104 -2.42 5.73 -8.21
N ASN A 105 -1.60 4.94 -8.92
CA ASN A 105 -1.59 3.49 -8.74
C ASN A 105 -1.14 3.07 -7.34
N TRP A 106 -0.17 3.77 -6.73
CA TRP A 106 0.22 3.51 -5.35
C TRP A 106 -0.89 3.84 -4.36
N VAL A 107 -1.67 4.91 -4.58
CA VAL A 107 -2.89 5.18 -3.78
C VAL A 107 -3.86 4.02 -3.85
N VAL A 108 -4.13 3.48 -5.05
CA VAL A 108 -5.03 2.31 -5.22
C VAL A 108 -4.46 1.08 -4.50
N PHE A 109 -3.16 0.82 -4.63
CA PHE A 109 -2.51 -0.29 -3.96
C PHE A 109 -2.57 -0.20 -2.44
N ALA A 110 -2.25 0.97 -1.87
CA ALA A 110 -2.29 1.20 -0.42
C ALA A 110 -3.73 1.11 0.12
N THR A 111 -4.69 1.63 -0.63
CA THR A 111 -6.13 1.53 -0.32
C THR A 111 -6.58 0.07 -0.29
N LEU A 112 -6.17 -0.72 -1.29
CA LEU A 112 -6.48 -2.15 -1.36
C LEU A 112 -5.89 -2.91 -0.18
N ALA A 113 -4.61 -2.70 0.11
CA ALA A 113 -3.93 -3.41 1.18
C ALA A 113 -4.58 -3.12 2.55
N ALA A 114 -4.98 -1.86 2.79
CA ALA A 114 -5.76 -1.48 3.97
C ALA A 114 -7.14 -2.16 4.01
N TYR A 115 -7.86 -2.17 2.88
CA TYR A 115 -9.17 -2.81 2.78
C TYR A 115 -9.08 -4.32 3.04
N CYS A 116 -8.11 -5.01 2.41
CA CYS A 116 -7.87 -6.44 2.62
C CYS A 116 -7.54 -6.74 4.08
N TYR A 117 -6.67 -5.94 4.71
CA TYR A 117 -6.36 -6.10 6.13
C TYR A 117 -7.62 -6.02 7.00
N GLN A 118 -8.41 -4.96 6.87
CA GLN A 118 -9.60 -4.75 7.68
C GLN A 118 -10.68 -5.81 7.40
N ARG A 119 -10.80 -6.26 6.14
CA ARG A 119 -11.74 -7.33 5.75
C ARG A 119 -11.31 -8.68 6.31
N PHE A 120 -10.03 -9.02 6.25
CA PHE A 120 -9.50 -10.24 6.86
C PHE A 120 -9.65 -10.23 8.38
N GLU A 121 -9.36 -9.10 9.04
CA GLU A 121 -9.58 -8.94 10.48
C GLU A 121 -11.04 -9.19 10.85
N MET A 122 -11.99 -8.62 10.10
CA MET A 122 -13.42 -8.83 10.31
C MET A 122 -13.83 -10.30 10.13
N ILE A 123 -13.38 -10.96 9.05
CA ILE A 123 -13.69 -12.38 8.79
C ILE A 123 -13.14 -13.28 9.89
N PHE A 124 -11.88 -13.06 10.29
CA PHE A 124 -11.25 -13.85 11.34
C PHE A 124 -11.85 -13.56 12.71
N ARG A 125 -12.26 -12.32 12.99
CA ARG A 125 -12.98 -11.97 14.21
C ARG A 125 -14.31 -12.71 14.31
N VAL A 126 -15.11 -12.72 13.24
CA VAL A 126 -16.39 -13.46 13.21
C VAL A 126 -16.17 -14.96 13.37
N ARG A 127 -15.10 -15.53 12.81
CA ARG A 127 -14.84 -16.98 12.89
C ARG A 127 -14.25 -17.47 14.21
N PHE A 128 -13.44 -16.66 14.89
CA PHE A 128 -12.62 -17.12 16.01
C PHE A 128 -12.91 -16.46 17.35
N VAL A 129 -13.70 -15.38 17.41
CA VAL A 129 -14.04 -14.71 18.70
C VAL A 129 -15.25 -15.33 19.41
N ASP A 130 -16.09 -16.11 18.72
CA ASP A 130 -17.20 -16.83 19.37
C ASP A 130 -16.75 -18.01 20.26
N GLU A 131 -15.44 -18.34 20.32
CA GLU A 131 -14.94 -19.55 21.00
C GLU A 131 -14.05 -19.31 22.24
N SER A 132 -13.77 -18.07 22.68
CA SER A 132 -12.81 -17.85 23.79
C SER A 132 -13.24 -16.82 24.85
N ASP A 133 -13.20 -17.23 26.12
CA ASP A 133 -13.46 -16.42 27.32
C ASP A 133 -12.45 -15.26 27.52
N ASP A 134 -11.30 -15.30 26.83
CA ASP A 134 -10.25 -14.25 26.88
C ASP A 134 -10.24 -13.37 25.62
N SER A 135 -11.24 -12.49 25.53
CA SER A 135 -11.50 -11.60 24.38
C SER A 135 -10.31 -10.73 23.91
N GLN A 136 -9.30 -10.50 24.76
CA GLN A 136 -8.16 -9.64 24.44
C GLN A 136 -7.04 -10.39 23.70
N VAL A 137 -6.74 -11.64 24.07
CA VAL A 137 -5.68 -12.45 23.43
C VAL A 137 -6.12 -12.89 22.03
N GLY A 138 -7.38 -13.29 21.87
CA GLY A 138 -7.96 -13.65 20.58
C GLY A 138 -7.91 -12.50 19.57
N SER A 139 -8.23 -11.26 19.99
CA SER A 139 -8.21 -10.09 19.11
C SER A 139 -6.80 -9.71 18.63
N ILE A 140 -5.76 -9.95 19.45
CA ILE A 140 -4.37 -9.70 19.05
C ILE A 140 -3.92 -10.74 18.03
N GLY A 141 -4.20 -12.03 18.28
CA GLY A 141 -3.85 -13.12 17.36
C GLY A 141 -4.49 -12.96 15.98
N ILE A 142 -5.77 -12.57 15.93
CA ILE A 142 -6.48 -12.26 14.69
C ILE A 142 -5.83 -11.09 13.93
N GLY A 143 -5.49 -10.01 14.64
CA GLY A 143 -4.82 -8.86 14.05
C GLY A 143 -3.47 -9.23 13.43
N VAL A 144 -2.68 -10.05 14.11
CA VAL A 144 -1.37 -10.53 13.63
C VAL A 144 -1.53 -11.43 12.39
N LEU A 145 -2.51 -12.34 12.37
CA LEU A 145 -2.78 -13.20 11.21
C LEU A 145 -3.19 -12.39 9.98
N ALA A 146 -4.12 -11.44 10.13
CA ALA A 146 -4.55 -10.56 9.05
C ALA A 146 -3.38 -9.70 8.53
N ALA A 147 -2.53 -9.21 9.42
CA ALA A 147 -1.34 -8.44 9.05
C ALA A 147 -0.29 -9.28 8.34
N THR A 148 -0.09 -10.53 8.75
CA THR A 148 0.86 -11.44 8.11
C THR A 148 0.43 -11.76 6.69
N ALA A 149 -0.84 -12.11 6.48
CA ALA A 149 -1.38 -12.35 5.13
C ALA A 149 -1.27 -11.10 4.24
N THR A 150 -1.63 -9.94 4.79
CA THR A 150 -1.56 -8.66 4.06
C THR A 150 -0.10 -8.27 3.76
N GLY A 151 0.82 -8.47 4.70
CA GLY A 151 2.24 -8.19 4.53
C GLY A 151 2.90 -9.03 3.45
N ILE A 152 2.64 -10.35 3.45
CA ILE A 152 3.14 -11.26 2.42
C ILE A 152 2.58 -10.87 1.04
N GLY A 153 1.26 -10.59 0.98
CA GLY A 153 0.61 -10.13 -0.25
C GLY A 153 1.19 -8.81 -0.76
N ALA A 154 1.46 -7.85 0.13
CA ALA A 154 2.04 -6.56 -0.22
C ALA A 154 3.49 -6.70 -0.72
N ALA A 155 4.29 -7.55 -0.09
CA ALA A 155 5.66 -7.84 -0.52
C ALA A 155 5.67 -8.43 -1.94
N PHE A 156 4.86 -9.46 -2.18
CA PHE A 156 4.77 -10.09 -3.50
C PHE A 156 4.21 -9.14 -4.56
N GLY A 157 3.17 -8.38 -4.21
CA GLY A 157 2.61 -7.34 -5.07
C GLY A 157 3.63 -6.27 -5.45
N SER A 158 4.50 -5.87 -4.53
CA SER A 158 5.57 -4.92 -4.82
C SER A 158 6.59 -5.50 -5.82
N VAL A 159 6.99 -6.79 -5.69
CA VAL A 159 7.88 -7.43 -6.68
C VAL A 159 7.23 -7.47 -8.05
N ILE A 160 5.93 -7.81 -8.12
CA ILE A 160 5.17 -7.82 -9.39
C ILE A 160 5.14 -6.42 -10.01
N ILE A 161 4.70 -5.40 -9.26
CA ILE A 161 4.56 -4.05 -9.79
C ILE A 161 5.93 -3.51 -10.23
N TYR A 162 6.93 -3.58 -9.34
CA TYR A 162 8.26 -3.04 -9.60
C TYR A 162 9.03 -3.80 -10.69
N GLY A 163 8.85 -5.12 -10.75
CA GLY A 163 9.48 -5.98 -11.75
C GLY A 163 8.84 -5.86 -13.13
N LEU A 164 7.51 -5.78 -13.21
CA LEU A 164 6.81 -5.62 -14.49
C LEU A 164 7.03 -4.26 -15.12
N GLY A 165 7.20 -3.21 -14.32
CA GLY A 165 7.47 -1.85 -14.82
C GLY A 165 8.95 -1.58 -15.14
N ALA A 166 9.85 -2.48 -14.77
CA ALA A 166 11.28 -2.35 -15.06
C ALA A 166 11.50 -2.26 -16.58
N SER A 167 12.45 -1.42 -17.00
CA SER A 167 12.85 -1.12 -18.39
C SER A 167 11.89 -0.29 -19.25
N HIS A 168 10.59 -0.26 -18.94
CA HIS A 168 9.60 0.46 -19.76
C HIS A 168 8.95 1.66 -19.06
N LEU A 169 8.80 1.63 -17.73
CA LEU A 169 8.24 2.74 -16.94
C LEU A 169 9.31 3.40 -16.08
N TRP A 170 10.23 2.60 -15.53
CA TRP A 170 11.39 3.08 -14.81
C TRP A 170 12.59 2.14 -15.01
N VAL A 171 13.75 2.67 -14.67
CA VAL A 171 15.01 1.94 -14.63
C VAL A 171 15.65 2.17 -13.26
N TRP A 172 15.99 1.07 -12.59
CA TRP A 172 16.85 1.12 -11.43
C TRP A 172 18.28 1.39 -11.88
N ASN A 173 19.00 2.27 -11.18
CA ASN A 173 20.35 2.63 -11.55
C ASN A 173 21.30 1.44 -11.38
N ALA A 174 21.62 0.74 -12.47
CA ALA A 174 22.46 -0.47 -12.47
C ALA A 174 23.77 -0.29 -11.68
N ALA A 175 24.46 0.84 -11.81
CA ALA A 175 25.72 1.07 -11.09
C ALA A 175 25.58 1.07 -9.56
N GLN A 176 24.43 1.53 -9.04
CA GLN A 176 24.12 1.53 -7.61
C GLN A 176 23.35 0.28 -7.17
N VAL A 177 22.58 -0.32 -8.08
CA VAL A 177 21.60 -1.37 -7.79
C VAL A 177 22.14 -2.77 -8.07
N ASP A 178 23.09 -2.95 -9.00
CA ASP A 178 23.83 -4.22 -9.19
C ASP A 178 24.64 -4.60 -7.94
N GLN A 179 24.92 -3.59 -7.12
CA GLN A 179 25.59 -3.73 -5.85
C GLN A 179 24.65 -4.14 -4.70
N MET A 180 23.33 -4.03 -4.90
CA MET A 180 22.31 -4.39 -3.91
C MET A 180 21.71 -5.76 -4.25
N PRO A 181 21.31 -6.57 -3.26
CA PRO A 181 20.58 -7.79 -3.54
C PRO A 181 19.29 -7.48 -4.31
N GLN A 182 19.02 -8.21 -5.40
CA GLN A 182 17.84 -8.01 -6.24
C GLN A 182 16.97 -9.27 -6.30
N ILE A 183 15.66 -9.06 -6.47
CA ILE A 183 14.66 -10.10 -6.75
C ILE A 183 14.00 -9.75 -8.09
N ALA A 184 14.27 -10.54 -9.12
CA ALA A 184 13.66 -10.40 -10.46
C ALA A 184 13.73 -8.99 -11.08
N SER A 185 14.79 -8.19 -10.77
CA SER A 185 15.05 -6.77 -11.11
C SER A 185 14.64 -5.70 -10.09
N VAL A 186 14.04 -6.09 -8.96
CA VAL A 186 13.65 -5.17 -7.89
C VAL A 186 14.67 -5.23 -6.75
N PRO A 187 15.19 -4.10 -6.25
CA PRO A 187 16.06 -4.10 -5.06
C PRO A 187 15.33 -4.74 -3.87
N ALA A 188 15.98 -5.68 -3.17
CA ALA A 188 15.35 -6.47 -2.10
C ALA A 188 14.83 -5.62 -0.94
N PHE A 189 15.37 -4.42 -0.71
CA PHE A 189 14.87 -3.51 0.32
C PHE A 189 13.43 -3.03 0.05
N VAL A 190 12.99 -3.01 -1.21
CA VAL A 190 11.64 -2.60 -1.59
C VAL A 190 10.60 -3.60 -1.05
N PRO A 191 10.59 -4.89 -1.43
CA PRO A 191 9.60 -5.84 -0.89
C PRO A 191 9.72 -6.05 0.62
N VAL A 192 10.93 -5.97 1.19
CA VAL A 192 11.11 -6.02 2.66
C VAL A 192 10.42 -4.83 3.33
N SER A 193 10.53 -3.63 2.75
CA SER A 193 9.86 -2.45 3.31
C SER A 193 8.34 -2.56 3.29
N PHE A 194 7.77 -3.08 2.21
CA PHE A 194 6.33 -3.36 2.11
C PHE A 194 5.92 -4.42 3.14
N LEU A 195 6.65 -5.53 3.23
CA LEU A 195 6.38 -6.61 4.19
C LEU A 195 6.29 -6.06 5.62
N LEU A 196 7.35 -5.39 6.09
CA LEU A 196 7.43 -4.89 7.46
C LEU A 196 6.41 -3.79 7.75
N THR A 197 6.15 -2.91 6.79
CA THR A 197 5.14 -1.85 6.94
C THR A 197 3.75 -2.45 7.16
N PHE A 198 3.37 -3.44 6.35
CA PHE A 198 2.04 -4.06 6.44
C PHE A 198 1.92 -5.10 7.57
N LEU A 199 3.03 -5.70 8.03
CA LEU A 199 3.06 -6.48 9.27
C LEU A 199 2.73 -5.64 10.50
N LEU A 200 3.06 -4.35 10.48
CA LEU A 200 2.77 -3.40 11.56
C LEU A 200 1.39 -2.73 11.42
N CYS A 201 0.57 -3.09 10.43
CA CYS A 201 -0.82 -2.63 10.31
C CYS A 201 -1.63 -2.71 11.62
N PRO A 202 -1.54 -3.78 12.44
CA PRO A 202 -2.27 -3.85 13.71
C PRO A 202 -1.92 -2.72 14.68
N TYR A 203 -0.68 -2.23 14.66
CA TYR A 203 -0.28 -1.08 15.47
C TYR A 203 -0.82 0.23 14.90
N PHE A 204 -0.84 0.37 13.58
CA PHE A 204 -1.35 1.58 12.93
C PHE A 204 -2.87 1.73 13.05
N PHE A 205 -3.62 0.64 12.97
CA PHE A 205 -5.07 0.62 13.14
C PHE A 205 -5.51 0.47 14.62
N GLY A 206 -4.55 0.33 15.54
CA GLY A 206 -4.79 0.31 16.99
C GLY A 206 -5.36 -1.03 17.51
N VAL A 207 -5.12 -2.13 16.82
CA VAL A 207 -5.47 -3.49 17.28
C VAL A 207 -4.54 -3.95 18.40
N VAL A 208 -3.25 -3.57 18.35
CA VAL A 208 -2.25 -3.90 19.36
C VAL A 208 -1.83 -2.62 20.09
N GLY A 209 -2.31 -2.42 21.31
CA GLY A 209 -1.90 -1.30 22.18
C GLY A 209 -3.00 -0.48 22.85
N LYS A 210 -4.28 -0.86 22.78
CA LYS A 210 -5.35 -0.13 23.48
C LYS A 210 -5.42 -0.54 24.95
N ALA A 211 -4.73 0.21 25.81
CA ALA A 211 -5.20 0.41 27.18
C ALA A 211 -6.62 1.01 27.09
N LYS A 212 -7.57 0.49 27.87
CA LYS A 212 -8.87 1.13 28.06
C LYS A 212 -8.60 2.54 28.58
N ASP A 213 -8.96 3.58 27.85
CA ASP A 213 -9.07 4.91 28.44
C ASP A 213 -10.12 4.85 29.56
N ALA A 214 -9.94 5.65 30.62
CA ALA A 214 -10.80 5.67 31.81
C ALA A 214 -12.29 5.94 31.55
N SER A 215 -12.66 6.29 30.30
CA SER A 215 -14.02 6.51 29.81
C SER A 215 -14.70 5.25 29.23
N GLY A 216 -14.01 4.11 29.14
CA GLY A 216 -14.56 2.87 28.59
C GLY A 216 -14.77 2.87 27.07
N SER A 217 -14.41 3.94 26.36
CA SER A 217 -14.50 4.03 24.91
C SER A 217 -13.25 3.47 24.24
N ARG A 218 -13.42 2.52 23.29
CA ARG A 218 -12.34 2.03 22.43
C ARG A 218 -11.86 3.22 21.58
N GLY A 219 -10.75 3.88 21.94
CA GLY A 219 -10.21 4.99 21.16
C GLY A 219 -9.87 4.55 19.72
N TYR A 220 -10.74 4.81 18.76
CA TYR A 220 -10.46 4.51 17.35
C TYR A 220 -9.43 5.53 16.84
N GLN A 221 -8.24 5.06 16.46
CA GLN A 221 -7.25 5.94 15.84
C GLN A 221 -7.78 6.41 14.49
N HIS A 222 -7.70 7.72 14.22
CA HIS A 222 -8.15 8.29 12.96
C HIS A 222 -7.37 7.67 11.78
N VAL A 223 -8.07 7.15 10.79
CA VAL A 223 -7.49 6.37 9.67
C VAL A 223 -6.49 7.16 8.83
N GLY A 224 -6.68 8.47 8.70
CA GLY A 224 -5.69 9.35 8.08
C GLY A 224 -4.38 9.44 8.87
N VAL A 225 -4.44 9.45 10.21
CA VAL A 225 -3.24 9.47 11.06
C VAL A 225 -2.50 8.13 10.98
N ALA A 226 -3.25 7.02 10.92
CA ALA A 226 -2.69 5.70 10.65
C ALA A 226 -1.94 5.67 9.29
N GLY A 227 -2.56 6.23 8.25
CA GLY A 227 -1.93 6.35 6.91
C GLY A 227 -0.64 7.18 6.94
N ILE A 228 -0.64 8.35 7.59
CA ILE A 228 0.54 9.20 7.76
C ILE A 228 1.69 8.44 8.45
N ARG A 229 1.41 7.77 9.57
CA ARG A 229 2.42 6.99 10.30
C ARG A 229 2.99 5.86 9.44
N CYS A 230 2.11 5.18 8.70
CA CYS A 230 2.47 4.11 7.80
C CYS A 230 3.40 4.61 6.67
N GLY A 231 3.06 5.74 6.03
CA GLY A 231 3.89 6.32 4.97
C GLY A 231 5.26 6.81 5.47
N ILE A 232 5.31 7.45 6.65
CA ILE A 232 6.58 7.85 7.29
C ILE A 232 7.43 6.61 7.61
N PHE A 233 6.84 5.58 8.22
CA PHE A 233 7.55 4.36 8.58
C PHE A 233 8.11 3.66 7.34
N MET A 234 7.28 3.49 6.32
CA MET A 234 7.68 2.88 5.05
C MET A 234 8.82 3.64 4.39
N GLY A 235 8.70 4.97 4.32
CA GLY A 235 9.74 5.84 3.79
C GLY A 235 11.05 5.72 4.56
N ALA A 236 10.99 5.84 5.89
CA ALA A 236 12.15 5.70 6.76
C ALA A 236 12.81 4.33 6.60
N LEU A 237 12.02 3.25 6.58
CA LEU A 237 12.52 1.89 6.43
C LEU A 237 13.23 1.69 5.09
N GLN A 238 12.67 2.19 3.98
CA GLN A 238 13.36 2.15 2.69
C GLN A 238 14.64 2.97 2.70
N PHE A 239 14.63 4.16 3.31
CA PHE A 239 15.81 5.02 3.37
C PHE A 239 16.92 4.42 4.23
N PHE A 240 16.60 3.89 5.41
CA PHE A 240 17.59 3.21 6.26
C PHE A 240 18.09 1.91 5.63
N SER A 241 17.22 1.14 4.97
CA SER A 241 17.64 -0.05 4.23
C SER A 241 18.57 0.34 3.09
N PHE A 242 18.23 1.39 2.33
CA PHE A 242 19.10 1.97 1.32
C PHE A 242 20.46 2.36 1.92
N LEU A 243 20.49 3.11 3.02
CA LEU A 243 21.73 3.51 3.69
C LEU A 243 22.55 2.30 4.18
N LEU A 244 21.92 1.27 4.74
CA LEU A 244 22.62 0.06 5.18
C LEU A 244 23.32 -0.63 4.02
N PHE A 245 22.64 -0.81 2.89
CA PHE A 245 23.25 -1.42 1.71
C PHE A 245 24.21 -0.49 0.97
N TYR A 246 24.08 0.84 1.14
CA TYR A 246 24.93 1.84 0.52
C TYR A 246 26.23 2.09 1.31
N VAL A 247 26.17 2.12 2.64
CA VAL A 247 27.30 2.45 3.55
C VAL A 247 28.08 1.21 3.99
N TRP A 248 27.55 -0.01 3.84
CA TRP A 248 28.30 -1.25 4.13
C TRP A 248 29.40 -1.55 3.08
N LYS A 249 29.87 -0.51 2.39
CA LYS A 249 30.98 -0.46 1.44
C LYS A 249 31.84 0.74 1.76
#